data_AF-A0A377HIE1-F1
#
_entry.id   AF-A0A377HIE1-F1
#
_cell.length_a   1.000
_cell.length_b   1.000
_cell.length_c   1.000
_cell.angle_alpha   90.00
_cell.angle_beta   90.00
_cell.angle_gamma   90.00
#
_symmetry.space_group_name_H-M   'P 1'
#
loop_
_entity.id
_entity.type
_entity.pdbx_description
1 polymer ?
#
loop_
_entity_poly.entity_id
_entity_poly.type
_entity_poly.pdbx_seq_one_letter_code
_entity_poly.pdbx_strand_id
1 'polypeptide(L)'
;MNDRTTLVKTLLSDLAQDAANYDKLDSLLAKQHAHLTRRDSQALNAISETVLPLMDALNNNAQRRVTCLETLGVSADDEGMRKVLTALPEAYGRQGLAHWERIYALAKRCQEQNNANGRLLAQQKQLFDKLLKPEHAFSYAPSL
;
A
#
# COMPACT_ATOMS: atom_id res chain seq x y z
N MET A 1 32.88 10.71 -7.60
CA MET A 1 32.75 9.28 -7.18
C MET A 1 31.92 9.06 -5.91
N ASN A 2 31.72 10.05 -5.02
CA ASN A 2 30.95 9.86 -3.78
C ASN A 2 29.41 9.81 -3.97
N ASP A 3 28.91 10.40 -5.05
CA ASP A 3 27.48 10.61 -5.27
C ASP A 3 26.71 9.32 -5.61
N ARG A 4 27.25 8.50 -6.53
CA ARG A 4 26.65 7.21 -6.92
C ARG A 4 26.57 6.22 -5.76
N THR A 5 27.60 6.18 -4.91
CA THR A 5 27.61 5.32 -3.72
C THR A 5 26.54 5.74 -2.72
N THR A 6 26.37 7.05 -2.51
CA THR A 6 25.30 7.60 -1.66
C THR A 6 23.93 7.27 -2.23
N LEU A 7 23.71 7.45 -3.54
CA LEU A 7 22.46 7.09 -4.20
C LEU A 7 22.08 5.62 -3.98
N VAL A 8 23.03 4.70 -4.18
CA VAL A 8 22.82 3.26 -3.97
C VAL A 8 22.54 2.92 -2.51
N LYS A 9 23.24 3.56 -1.56
CA LYS A 9 22.97 3.37 -0.12
C LYS A 9 21.56 3.84 0.25
N THR A 10 21.15 5.00 -0.24
CA THR A 10 19.79 5.52 -0.05
C THR A 10 18.76 4.58 -0.65
N LEU A 11 19.01 4.05 -1.87
CA LEU A 11 18.12 3.08 -2.50
C LEU A 11 17.93 1.82 -1.64
N LEU A 12 19.01 1.24 -1.10
CA LEU A 12 18.91 0.06 -0.24
C LEU A 12 18.14 0.35 1.06
N SER A 13 18.35 1.53 1.65
CA SER A 13 17.60 1.98 2.83
C SER A 13 16.12 2.16 2.52
N ASP A 14 15.80 2.79 1.38
CA ASP A 14 14.42 3.01 0.93
C ASP A 14 13.71 1.68 0.66
N LEU A 15 14.39 0.68 0.07
CA LEU A 15 13.82 -0.67 -0.12
C LEU A 15 13.52 -1.38 1.20
N ALA A 16 14.40 -1.28 2.19
CA ALA A 16 14.15 -1.87 3.50
C ALA A 16 12.94 -1.20 4.18
N GLN A 17 12.84 0.12 4.07
CA GLN A 17 11.71 0.88 4.61
C GLN A 17 10.40 0.59 3.87
N ASP A 18 10.43 0.47 2.54
CA ASP A 18 9.27 0.10 1.73
C ASP A 18 8.74 -1.27 2.14
N ALA A 19 9.62 -2.27 2.30
CA ALA A 19 9.21 -3.60 2.74
C ALA A 19 8.49 -3.55 4.10
N ALA A 20 9.03 -2.80 5.07
CA ALA A 20 8.41 -2.63 6.39
C ALA A 20 7.06 -1.87 6.32
N ASN A 21 6.98 -0.83 5.47
CA ASN A 21 5.75 -0.06 5.27
C ASN A 21 4.66 -0.92 4.63
N TYR A 22 5.01 -1.75 3.64
CA TYR A 22 4.08 -2.68 3.02
C TYR A 22 3.61 -3.78 3.98
N ASP A 23 4.47 -4.32 4.84
CA ASP A 23 4.06 -5.27 5.89
C ASP A 23 3.06 -4.63 6.86
N LYS A 24 3.29 -3.37 7.24
CA LYS A 24 2.37 -2.61 8.09
C LYS A 24 1.04 -2.35 7.37
N LEU A 25 1.09 -2.00 6.08
CA LEU A 25 -0.10 -1.77 5.27
C LEU A 25 -0.95 -3.03 5.12
N ASP A 26 -0.34 -4.18 4.83
CA ASP A 26 -1.00 -5.49 4.77
C ASP A 26 -1.73 -5.81 6.09
N SER A 27 -1.05 -5.59 7.22
CA SER A 27 -1.64 -5.79 8.55
C SER A 27 -2.82 -4.84 8.81
N LEU A 28 -2.72 -3.59 8.38
CA LEU A 28 -3.80 -2.59 8.53
C LEU A 28 -5.00 -2.90 7.64
N LEU A 29 -4.79 -3.35 6.41
CA LEU A 29 -5.86 -3.74 5.49
C LEU A 29 -6.62 -4.97 6.00
N ALA A 30 -5.91 -5.94 6.59
CA ALA A 30 -6.54 -7.07 7.25
C ALA A 30 -7.38 -6.65 8.46
N LYS A 31 -6.87 -5.71 9.30
CA LYS A 31 -7.65 -5.14 10.41
C LYS A 31 -8.87 -4.37 9.91
N GLN A 32 -8.71 -3.57 8.86
CA GLN A 32 -9.79 -2.80 8.24
C GLN A 32 -10.93 -3.72 7.81
N HIS A 33 -10.62 -4.89 7.25
CA HIS A 33 -11.64 -5.89 6.89
C HIS A 33 -12.49 -6.31 8.09
N ALA A 34 -11.85 -6.59 9.23
CA ALA A 34 -12.55 -6.96 10.46
C ALA A 34 -13.43 -5.82 11.00
N HIS A 35 -12.95 -4.58 10.98
CA HIS A 35 -13.72 -3.42 11.42
C HIS A 35 -14.87 -3.08 10.45
N LEU A 36 -14.67 -3.22 9.14
CA LEU A 36 -15.74 -3.10 8.14
C LEU A 36 -16.85 -4.12 8.41
N THR A 37 -16.49 -5.37 8.70
CA THR A 37 -17.46 -6.42 9.04
C THR A 37 -18.27 -6.06 10.29
N ARG A 38 -17.63 -5.45 11.28
CA ARG A 38 -18.26 -5.00 12.54
C ARG A 38 -18.93 -3.62 12.45
N ARG A 39 -18.78 -2.92 11.32
CA ARG A 39 -19.23 -1.53 11.10
C ARG A 39 -18.71 -0.54 12.15
N ASP A 40 -17.47 -0.75 12.58
CA ASP A 40 -16.80 0.06 13.60
C ASP A 40 -16.17 1.31 12.96
N SER A 41 -16.98 2.36 12.78
CA SER A 41 -16.57 3.59 12.11
C SER A 41 -15.41 4.31 12.80
N GLN A 42 -15.32 4.24 14.13
CA GLN A 42 -14.25 4.88 14.89
C GLN A 42 -12.90 4.20 14.61
N ALA A 43 -12.86 2.87 14.64
CA ALA A 43 -11.63 2.14 14.31
C ALA A 43 -11.24 2.30 12.83
N LEU A 44 -12.21 2.41 11.92
CA LEU A 44 -11.95 2.67 10.51
C LEU A 44 -11.31 4.04 10.26
N ASN A 45 -11.71 5.08 11.01
CA ASN A 45 -11.07 6.39 10.96
C ASN A 45 -9.61 6.32 11.44
N ALA A 46 -9.35 5.68 12.58
CA ALA A 46 -7.99 5.52 13.11
C ALA A 46 -7.05 4.75 12.16
N ILE A 47 -7.58 3.72 11.48
CA ILE A 47 -6.84 3.01 10.42
C ILE A 47 -6.51 3.96 9.27
N SER A 48 -7.47 4.78 8.84
CA SER A 48 -7.29 5.70 7.71
C SER A 48 -6.22 6.75 8.01
N GLU A 49 -6.20 7.30 9.22
CA GLU A 49 -5.15 8.22 9.71
C GLU A 49 -3.75 7.60 9.68
N THR A 50 -3.64 6.28 9.82
CA THR A 50 -2.36 5.57 9.76
C THR A 50 -1.96 5.18 8.33
N VAL A 51 -2.93 4.85 7.47
CA VAL A 51 -2.68 4.39 6.10
C VAL A 51 -2.20 5.54 5.20
N LEU A 52 -2.79 6.73 5.32
CA LEU A 52 -2.43 7.89 4.50
C LEU A 52 -0.92 8.21 4.54
N PRO A 53 -0.27 8.42 5.71
CA PRO A 53 1.15 8.73 5.74
C PRO A 53 2.04 7.58 5.25
N LEU A 54 1.59 6.31 5.38
CA LEU A 54 2.32 5.17 4.81
C LEU A 54 2.29 5.20 3.28
N MET A 55 1.14 5.51 2.69
CA MET A 55 1.01 5.64 1.24
C MET A 55 1.85 6.80 0.70
N ASP A 56 1.87 7.93 1.39
CA ASP A 56 2.71 9.07 1.02
C ASP A 56 4.20 8.71 1.07
N ALA A 57 4.63 8.00 2.13
CA ALA A 57 6.02 7.53 2.24
C ALA A 57 6.39 6.57 1.09
N LEU A 58 5.54 5.59 0.80
CA LEU A 58 5.75 4.64 -0.31
C LEU A 58 5.81 5.34 -1.66
N ASN A 59 4.95 6.35 -1.90
CA ASN A 59 4.96 7.13 -3.14
C ASN A 59 6.24 7.96 -3.28
N ASN A 60 6.67 8.63 -2.20
CA ASN A 60 7.91 9.40 -2.19
C ASN A 60 9.13 8.51 -2.43
N ASN A 61 9.17 7.33 -1.82
CA ASN A 61 10.25 6.35 -2.03
C ASN A 61 10.23 5.82 -3.48
N ALA A 62 9.07 5.58 -4.06
CA ALA A 62 8.94 5.20 -5.45
C ALA A 62 9.49 6.25 -6.42
N GLN A 63 9.18 7.54 -6.19
CA GLN A 63 9.72 8.63 -6.99
C GLN A 63 11.25 8.73 -6.87
N ARG A 64 11.78 8.64 -5.65
CA ARG A 64 13.25 8.64 -5.43
C ARG A 64 13.93 7.46 -6.10
N ARG A 65 13.33 6.26 -6.07
CA ARG A 65 13.84 5.09 -6.77
C ARG A 65 13.91 5.33 -8.28
N VAL A 66 12.85 5.88 -8.89
CA VAL A 66 12.83 6.23 -10.32
C VAL A 66 13.98 7.18 -10.65
N THR A 67 14.08 8.30 -9.93
CA THR A 67 15.18 9.28 -10.13
C THR A 67 16.56 8.65 -9.94
N CYS A 68 16.71 7.75 -8.97
CA CYS A 68 17.96 7.04 -8.72
C CYS A 68 18.34 6.14 -9.91
N LEU A 69 17.41 5.35 -10.44
CA LEU A 69 17.65 4.46 -11.58
C LEU A 69 18.00 5.24 -12.85
N GLU A 70 17.26 6.32 -13.12
CA GLU A 70 17.54 7.22 -14.24
C GLU A 70 18.94 7.86 -14.13
N THR A 71 19.30 8.33 -12.94
CA THR A 71 20.64 8.91 -12.66
C THR A 71 21.75 7.86 -12.80
N LEU A 72 21.46 6.60 -12.50
CA LEU A 72 22.41 5.49 -12.68
C LEU A 72 22.54 5.05 -14.14
N GLY A 73 21.65 5.50 -15.04
CA GLY A 73 21.64 5.19 -16.46
C GLY A 73 20.99 3.85 -16.80
N VAL A 74 20.03 3.40 -15.97
CA VAL A 74 19.27 2.16 -16.19
C VAL A 74 17.77 2.48 -16.32
N SER A 75 16.99 1.52 -16.80
CA SER A 75 15.53 1.64 -16.87
C SER A 75 14.93 1.74 -15.47
N ALA A 76 13.82 2.48 -15.33
CA ALA A 76 13.13 2.66 -14.06
C ALA A 76 12.11 1.54 -13.77
N ASP A 77 12.50 0.28 -14.02
CA ASP A 77 11.65 -0.91 -13.96
C ASP A 77 12.36 -2.09 -13.25
N ASP A 78 11.74 -3.28 -13.28
CA ASP A 78 12.29 -4.48 -12.67
C ASP A 78 13.66 -4.86 -13.25
N GLU A 79 13.85 -4.68 -14.56
CA GLU A 79 15.13 -4.99 -15.22
C GLU A 79 16.24 -4.07 -14.70
N GLY A 80 15.98 -2.76 -14.63
CA GLY A 80 16.94 -1.79 -14.11
C GLY A 80 17.23 -1.98 -12.62
N MET A 81 16.23 -2.32 -11.82
CA MET A 81 16.41 -2.68 -10.41
C MET A 81 17.31 -3.91 -10.26
N ARG A 82 17.02 -5.00 -10.99
CA ARG A 82 17.84 -6.21 -10.97
C ARG A 82 19.27 -5.92 -11.41
N LYS A 83 19.45 -5.11 -12.47
CA LYS A 83 20.78 -4.70 -12.96
C LYS A 83 21.58 -3.94 -11.92
N VAL A 84 20.97 -2.97 -11.21
CA VAL A 84 21.64 -2.23 -10.15
C VAL A 84 22.00 -3.14 -8.98
N LEU A 85 21.06 -3.96 -8.52
CA LEU A 85 21.25 -4.80 -7.33
C LEU A 85 22.26 -5.93 -7.54
N THR A 86 22.28 -6.54 -8.73
CA THR A 86 23.27 -7.58 -9.08
C THR A 86 24.69 -7.04 -9.27
N ALA A 87 24.84 -5.74 -9.54
CA ALA A 87 26.14 -5.07 -9.64
C ALA A 87 26.76 -4.72 -8.27
N LEU A 88 26.03 -4.92 -7.17
CA LEU A 88 26.50 -4.66 -5.81
C LEU A 88 27.34 -5.84 -5.27
N PRO A 89 28.17 -5.62 -4.23
CA PRO A 89 28.79 -6.72 -3.49
C PRO A 89 27.73 -7.71 -2.99
N GLU A 90 28.03 -9.00 -3.02
CA GLU A 90 27.08 -10.11 -2.89
C GLU A 90 26.10 -9.95 -1.71
N ALA A 91 26.60 -9.55 -0.53
CA ALA A 91 25.77 -9.36 0.66
C ALA A 91 24.68 -8.30 0.46
N TYR A 92 25.02 -7.15 -0.10
CA TYR A 92 24.09 -6.04 -0.34
C TYR A 92 23.16 -6.34 -1.52
N GLY A 93 23.69 -6.94 -2.58
CA GLY A 93 22.90 -7.33 -3.76
C GLY A 93 21.82 -8.36 -3.41
N ARG A 94 22.18 -9.41 -2.67
CA ARG A 94 21.23 -10.44 -2.20
C ARG A 94 20.15 -9.83 -1.30
N GLN A 95 20.54 -8.97 -0.35
CA GLN A 95 19.58 -8.32 0.54
C GLN A 95 18.62 -7.41 -0.22
N GLY A 96 19.14 -6.58 -1.14
CA GLY A 96 18.32 -5.66 -1.93
C GLY A 96 17.35 -6.41 -2.85
N LEU A 97 17.78 -7.51 -3.48
CA LEU A 97 16.90 -8.36 -4.30
C LEU A 97 15.78 -8.98 -3.46
N ALA A 98 16.10 -9.48 -2.26
CA ALA A 98 15.10 -10.03 -1.36
C ALA A 98 14.05 -8.99 -0.94
N HIS A 99 14.47 -7.75 -0.65
CA HIS A 99 13.52 -6.66 -0.37
C HIS A 99 12.67 -6.32 -1.60
N TRP A 100 13.27 -6.22 -2.78
CA TRP A 100 12.57 -5.89 -4.02
C TRP A 100 11.48 -6.91 -4.37
N GLU A 101 11.80 -8.20 -4.31
CA GLU A 101 10.85 -9.28 -4.57
C GLU A 101 9.73 -9.32 -3.51
N ARG A 102 10.08 -9.09 -2.24
CA ARG A 102 9.09 -8.99 -1.15
C ARG A 102 8.14 -7.81 -1.33
N ILE A 103 8.65 -6.64 -1.72
CA ILE A 103 7.83 -5.44 -1.99
C ILE A 103 6.80 -5.75 -3.07
N TYR A 104 7.21 -6.38 -4.18
CA TYR A 104 6.29 -6.74 -5.26
C TYR A 104 5.17 -7.66 -4.77
N ALA A 105 5.52 -8.72 -4.02
CA ALA A 105 4.55 -9.65 -3.47
C ALA A 105 3.57 -8.97 -2.49
N LEU A 106 4.09 -8.13 -1.59
CA LEU A 106 3.26 -7.40 -0.63
C LEU A 106 2.36 -6.36 -1.30
N ALA A 107 2.85 -5.64 -2.30
CA ALA A 107 2.06 -4.65 -3.04
C ALA A 107 0.85 -5.30 -3.72
N LYS A 108 1.05 -6.46 -4.35
CA LYS A 108 -0.03 -7.25 -4.94
C LYS A 108 -1.05 -7.69 -3.89
N ARG A 109 -0.57 -8.21 -2.75
CA ARG A 109 -1.45 -8.65 -1.64
C ARG A 109 -2.25 -7.49 -1.05
N CYS A 110 -1.62 -6.33 -0.85
CA CYS A 110 -2.30 -5.11 -0.38
C CYS A 110 -3.38 -4.67 -1.38
N GLN A 111 -3.10 -4.74 -2.68
CA GLN A 111 -4.10 -4.42 -3.72
C GLN A 111 -5.31 -5.35 -3.64
N GLU A 112 -5.08 -6.66 -3.50
CA GLU A 112 -6.15 -7.66 -3.37
C GLU A 112 -7.02 -7.42 -2.12
N GLN A 113 -6.39 -7.16 -0.97
CA GLN A 113 -7.09 -6.84 0.28
C GLN A 113 -7.88 -5.54 0.19
N ASN A 114 -7.28 -4.47 -0.35
CA ASN A 114 -7.96 -3.20 -0.53
C ASN A 114 -9.19 -3.34 -1.43
N ASN A 115 -9.08 -4.11 -2.52
CA ASN A 115 -10.20 -4.42 -3.39
C ASN A 115 -11.31 -5.21 -2.67
N ALA A 116 -10.94 -6.15 -1.79
CA ALA A 116 -11.90 -6.88 -0.97
C ALA A 116 -12.63 -5.97 0.02
N ASN A 117 -11.90 -5.07 0.69
CA ASN A 117 -12.45 -4.08 1.60
C ASN A 117 -13.41 -3.11 0.87
N GLY A 118 -13.04 -2.65 -0.32
CA GLY A 118 -13.89 -1.81 -1.16
C GLY A 118 -15.19 -2.51 -1.58
N ARG A 119 -15.13 -3.78 -1.98
CA ARG A 119 -16.33 -4.57 -2.30
C ARG A 119 -17.27 -4.72 -1.10
N LEU A 120 -16.73 -5.02 0.08
CA LEU A 120 -17.51 -5.14 1.31
C LEU A 120 -18.23 -3.82 1.65
N LEU A 121 -17.50 -2.71 1.59
CA LEU A 121 -18.07 -1.38 1.86
C LEU A 121 -19.19 -1.04 0.86
N ALA A 122 -18.99 -1.32 -0.42
CA ALA A 122 -20.00 -1.10 -1.45
C ALA A 122 -21.29 -1.93 -1.20
N GLN A 123 -21.14 -3.20 -0.81
CA GLN A 123 -22.28 -4.06 -0.45
C GLN A 123 -23.05 -3.50 0.75
N GLN A 124 -22.35 -3.04 1.78
CA GLN A 124 -22.99 -2.44 2.95
C GLN A 124 -23.75 -1.16 2.59
N LYS A 125 -23.16 -0.30 1.76
CA LYS A 125 -23.83 0.91 1.24
C LYS A 125 -25.10 0.56 0.47
N GLN A 126 -25.05 -0.43 -0.43
CA GLN A 126 -26.23 -0.88 -1.17
C GLN A 126 -27.36 -1.41 -0.25
N LEU A 127 -27.02 -2.07 0.86
CA LEU A 127 -28.01 -2.51 1.84
C LEU A 127 -28.65 -1.31 2.57
N PHE A 128 -27.85 -0.33 2.98
CA PHE A 128 -28.39 0.90 3.58
C PHE A 128 -29.29 1.66 2.60
N ASP A 129 -28.86 1.83 1.34
CA ASP A 129 -29.65 2.50 0.31
C ASP A 129 -31.00 1.78 0.09
N LYS A 130 -31.03 0.44 0.14
CA LYS A 130 -32.28 -0.33 0.04
C LYS A 130 -33.19 -0.17 1.26
N LEU A 131 -32.63 -0.14 2.47
CA LEU A 131 -33.39 0.01 3.72
C LEU A 131 -33.96 1.41 3.90
N LEU A 132 -33.25 2.43 3.41
CA LEU A 132 -33.62 3.83 3.54
C LEU A 132 -34.50 4.34 2.39
N LYS A 133 -34.73 3.52 1.35
CA LYS A 133 -35.64 3.87 0.27
C LYS A 133 -37.10 3.90 0.79
N PRO A 134 -37.80 5.04 0.67
CA PRO A 134 -39.19 5.20 1.14
C PRO A 134 -40.22 4.38 0.34
N GLU A 135 -39.78 3.70 -0.73
CA GLU A 135 -40.58 2.95 -1.68
C GLU A 135 -40.95 1.54 -1.17
N HIS A 136 -40.31 1.10 -0.08
CA HIS A 136 -40.69 -0.08 0.68
C HIS A 136 -41.22 0.37 2.04
N ALA A 137 -42.48 0.06 2.31
CA ALA A 137 -43.26 0.51 3.46
C ALA A 137 -42.58 0.23 4.83
N PHE A 138 -41.73 1.14 5.28
CA PHE A 138 -41.52 1.45 6.69
C PHE A 138 -41.79 2.94 6.85
N SER A 139 -43.10 3.25 6.85
CA SER A 139 -43.63 4.57 7.10
C SER A 139 -43.21 5.03 8.49
N TYR A 140 -42.17 5.86 8.57
CA TYR A 140 -42.00 6.82 9.66
C TYR A 140 -42.74 8.13 9.34
N ALA A 141 -43.84 8.07 8.58
CA ALA A 141 -44.73 9.22 8.48
C ALA A 141 -45.57 9.25 9.77
N PRO A 142 -45.49 10.31 10.60
CA PRO A 142 -46.47 10.50 11.66
C PRO A 142 -47.85 10.60 11.00
N SER A 143 -48.78 9.77 11.47
CA SER A 143 -50.19 9.86 11.09
C SER A 143 -50.72 11.25 11.49
N LEU A 144 -51.08 12.05 10.48
CA LEU A 144 -51.87 13.27 10.65
C LEU A 144 -53.33 12.91 10.95
#